data_AF-A0A1H7VBR0-F1
#
_entry.id   AF-A0A1H7VBR0-F1
#
_cell.length_a   1.000
_cell.length_b   1.000
_cell.length_c   1.000
_cell.angle_alpha   90.00
_cell.angle_beta   90.00
_cell.angle_gamma   90.00
#
_symmetry.space_group_name_H-M   'P 1'
#
loop_
_entity.id
_entity.type
_entity.pdbx_description
1 polymer ?
#
loop_
_entity_poly.entity_id
_entity_poly.type
_entity_poly.pdbx_seq_one_letter_code
_entity_poly.pdbx_strand_id
1 'polypeptide(L)' 'MEPRLLVALILLPFVVIFGYTMWHELRRFKRDGRAEYGLSYDAETDTTHVTLLGEDETGYDPRETDSPAKAG' A
#
# COMPACT_ATOMS: atom_id res chain seq x y z
N MET A 1 -0.10 39.94 10.40
CA MET A 1 -0.98 38.79 10.07
C MET A 1 -1.39 38.13 11.38
N GLU A 2 -2.63 37.66 11.50
CA GLU A 2 -3.09 36.95 12.69
C GLU A 2 -2.32 35.61 12.84
N PRO A 3 -1.73 35.29 14.01
CA PRO A 3 -0.96 34.05 14.18
C PRO A 3 -1.77 32.78 13.92
N ARG A 4 -3.07 32.80 14.25
CA ARG A 4 -3.99 31.69 13.98
C ARG A 4 -4.19 31.47 12.49
N LEU A 5 -4.25 32.55 11.70
CA LEU A 5 -4.36 32.49 10.24
C LEU A 5 -3.10 31.88 9.61
N LEU A 6 -1.91 32.23 10.12
CA LEU A 6 -0.65 31.62 9.66
C LEU A 6 -0.62 30.11 9.94
N VAL A 7 -1.01 29.70 11.15
CA VAL A 7 -1.10 28.27 11.50
C VAL A 7 -2.10 27.56 10.60
N ALA A 8 -3.27 28.14 10.37
CA ALA A 8 -4.28 27.57 9.48
C ALA A 8 -3.74 27.40 8.05
N LEU A 9 -3.06 28.41 7.50
CA LEU A 9 -2.46 28.35 6.16
C LEU A 9 -1.37 27.28 6.04
N ILE A 10 -0.55 27.11 7.08
CA ILE A 10 0.50 26.07 7.11
C ILE A 10 -0.11 24.67 7.17
N LEU A 11 -1.17 24.48 7.97
CA LEU A 11 -1.80 23.17 8.14
C LEU A 11 -2.76 22.79 7.01
N LEU A 12 -3.39 23.78 6.36
CA LEU A 12 -4.37 23.57 5.28
C LEU A 12 -3.93 22.55 4.22
N PRO A 13 -2.73 22.63 3.59
CA PRO A 13 -2.35 21.67 2.55
C PRO A 13 -2.29 20.23 3.08
N PHE A 14 -1.81 20.02 4.31
CA PHE A 14 -1.79 18.70 4.92
C PHE A 14 -3.20 18.18 5.16
N VAL A 15 -4.06 19.00 5.77
CA VAL A 15 -5.46 18.63 6.03
C VAL A 15 -6.18 18.26 4.74
N VAL A 16 -5.94 19.00 3.66
CA VAL A 16 -6.53 18.72 2.34
C VAL A 16 -6.01 17.40 1.78
N ILE A 17 -4.70 17.16 1.79
CA ILE A 17 -4.10 15.91 1.28
C ILE A 17 -4.61 14.72 2.09
N PHE A 18 -4.51 14.76 3.42
CA PHE A 18 -4.96 13.68 4.29
C PHE A 18 -6.47 13.44 4.20
N GLY A 19 -7.27 14.51 4.11
CA GLY A 19 -8.72 14.38 3.92
C GLY A 19 -9.06 13.70 2.60
N TYR A 20 -8.39 14.08 1.51
CA TYR A 20 -8.58 13.47 0.20
C TYR A 20 -8.15 12.01 0.16
N THR A 21 -6.97 11.68 0.69
CA THR A 21 -6.47 10.30 0.71
C THR A 21 -7.31 9.40 1.61
N MET A 22 -7.76 9.90 2.76
CA MET A 22 -8.69 9.18 3.63
C MET A 22 -10.00 8.88 2.92
N TRP A 23 -10.60 9.88 2.26
CA TRP A 23 -11.82 9.67 1.48
C TRP A 23 -11.63 8.64 0.37
N HIS A 24 -10.51 8.75 -0.36
CA HIS A 24 -10.17 7.83 -1.44
C HIS A 24 -10.01 6.39 -0.93
N GLU A 25 -9.29 6.19 0.17
CA GLU A 25 -9.08 4.87 0.77
C GLU A 25 -10.37 4.29 1.36
N LEU A 26 -11.22 5.10 1.99
CA LEU A 26 -12.54 4.64 2.45
C LEU A 26 -13.42 4.18 1.29
N ARG A 27 -13.34 4.87 0.15
CA ARG A 27 -14.09 4.51 -1.05
C ARG A 27 -13.55 3.23 -1.69
N ARG A 28 -12.22 3.08 -1.71
CA ARG A 28 -11.53 1.85 -2.14
C ARG A 28 -11.87 0.67 -1.24
N PHE A 29 -11.80 0.83 0.09
CA PHE A 29 -12.15 -0.20 1.06
C PHE A 29 -13.60 -0.70 0.90
N LYS A 30 -14.54 0.20 0.59
CA LYS A 30 -15.93 -0.19 0.30
C LYS A 30 -16.10 -0.99 -0.99
N ARG A 31 -15.22 -0.78 -1.98
CA ARG A 31 -15.30 -1.43 -3.30
C ARG A 31 -14.53 -2.74 -3.34
N ASP A 32 -13.32 -2.74 -2.78
CA ASP A 32 -12.31 -3.79 -2.94
C ASP A 32 -12.03 -4.54 -1.63
N GLY A 33 -12.75 -4.22 -0.54
CA GLY A 33 -12.57 -4.87 0.75
C GLY A 33 -11.27 -4.49 1.48
N ARG A 34 -10.78 -5.39 2.34
CA ARG A 34 -9.56 -5.16 3.11
C ARG A 34 -8.36 -5.32 2.19
N ALA A 35 -7.56 -4.26 2.07
CA ALA A 35 -6.29 -4.33 1.35
C ALA A 35 -5.36 -5.37 2.00
N GLU A 36 -4.99 -6.38 1.23
CA GLU A 36 -3.95 -7.33 1.59
C GLU A 36 -2.61 -6.84 1.02
N TYR A 37 -1.64 -6.66 1.91
CA TYR A 37 -0.32 -6.16 1.55
C TYR A 37 0.69 -7.27 1.73
N GLY A 38 1.62 -7.40 0.80
CA GLY A 38 2.62 -8.44 0.78
C GLY A 38 3.76 -8.10 -0.14
N LEU A 39 4.74 -8.99 -0.17
CA LEU A 39 5.94 -8.83 -0.99
C LEU A 39 5.68 -9.45 -2.36
N SER A 40 5.92 -8.68 -3.42
CA SER A 40 5.92 -9.13 -4.80
C SER A 40 7.32 -8.98 -5.40
N TYR A 41 7.74 -9.98 -6.18
CA TYR A 41 9.01 -9.98 -6.87
C TYR A 41 8.87 -9.42 -8.29
N ASP A 42 9.71 -8.46 -8.63
CA ASP A 42 9.82 -7.88 -9.96
C ASP A 42 11.06 -8.44 -10.66
N ALA A 43 10.82 -9.30 -11.66
CA ALA A 43 11.87 -9.95 -12.45
C ALA A 43 12.59 -9.01 -13.42
N GLU A 44 12.00 -7.86 -13.77
CA GLU A 44 12.61 -6.90 -14.68
C GLU A 44 13.73 -6.12 -13.97
N THR A 45 13.52 -5.81 -12.68
CA THR A 45 14.50 -5.06 -11.87
C THR A 45 15.29 -5.94 -10.90
N ASP A 46 14.95 -7.23 -10.78
CA ASP A 46 15.49 -8.19 -9.81
C ASP A 46 15.35 -7.70 -8.35
N THR A 47 14.17 -7.21 -8.01
CA THR A 47 13.88 -6.65 -6.69
C THR A 47 12.57 -7.15 -6.10
N THR A 48 12.44 -7.08 -4.77
CA THR A 48 11.19 -7.40 -4.07
C THR A 48 10.64 -6.15 -3.40
N HIS A 49 9.37 -5.84 -3.65
CA HIS A 49 8.72 -4.64 -3.13
C HIS A 49 7.39 -4.97 -2.45
N VAL A 50 7.02 -4.13 -1.48
CA VAL A 50 5.71 -4.22 -0.82
C VAL A 50 4.66 -3.64 -1.78
N THR A 51 3.69 -4.46 -2.15
CA THR A 51 2.57 -4.05 -3.00
C THR A 51 1.25 -4.52 -2.41
N LEU A 52 0.17 -4.05 -3.01
CA LEU A 52 -1.17 -4.60 -2.82
C LEU A 52 -1.26 -5.92 -3.57
N LEU A 53 -1.65 -6.97 -2.86
CA LEU A 53 -1.99 -8.25 -3.45
C LEU A 53 -3.41 -8.13 -4.01
N GLY A 54 -3.59 -8.57 -5.26
CA GLY A 54 -4.92 -8.86 -5.78
C GLY A 54 -5.63 -9.97 -4.97
N GLU A 55 -6.94 -10.10 -5.11
CA GLU A 55 -7.73 -11.12 -4.39
C GLU A 55 -7.24 -12.56 -4.64
N ASP A 56 -6.56 -12.80 -5.76
CA ASP A 56 -6.00 -14.09 -6.17
C ASP A 56 -4.45 -14.15 -6.07
N GLU A 57 -3.80 -13.10 -5.59
CA GLU A 57 -2.34 -13.07 -5.44
C GLU A 57 -1.95 -13.43 -4.01
N THR A 58 -1.23 -14.54 -3.86
CA THR A 58 -0.59 -14.89 -2.59
C THR A 58 0.70 -14.10 -2.42
N GLY A 59 0.84 -13.43 -1.28
CA GLY A 59 2.07 -12.73 -0.93
C GLY A 59 3.21 -13.70 -0.74
N TYR A 60 4.43 -13.25 -1.06
CA TYR A 60 5.61 -14.05 -0.80
C TYR A 60 5.73 -14.39 0.70
N ASP A 61 5.63 -15.69 1.04
CA ASP A 61 5.91 -16.21 2.36
C ASP A 61 7.37 -16.72 2.41
N PRO A 62 8.28 -16.09 3.17
CA PRO A 62 9.67 -16.55 3.28
C PRO A 62 9.81 -17.93 3.93
N ARG A 63 8.74 -18.50 4.49
CA ARG A 63 8.69 -19.87 5.02
C ARG A 63 8.23 -20.88 3.99
N GLU A 64 7.58 -20.43 2.92
CA GLU A 64 7.22 -21.24 1.76
C GLU A 64 8.48 -21.40 0.92
N THR A 65 9.26 -22.44 1.26
CA THR A 65 10.40 -22.84 0.43
C THR A 65 9.85 -23.61 -0.76
N ASP A 66 10.04 -23.07 -1.97
CA ASP A 66 10.02 -23.87 -3.19
C ASP A 66 11.11 -24.93 -3.05
N SER A 67 10.75 -26.06 -2.47
CA SER A 67 11.63 -27.21 -2.40
C SER A 67 11.66 -27.80 -3.81
N PRO A 68 12.80 -27.84 -4.53
CA PRO A 68 12.92 -28.61 -5.75
C PRO A 68 13.00 -30.10 -5.40
N ALA A 69 11.99 -30.62 -4.71
CA ALA A 69 11.88 -32.02 -4.36
C ALA A 69 11.17 -32.78 -5.48
N LYS A 70 11.67 -32.70 -6.73
CA LYS A 70 11.54 -33.73 -7.79
C LYS A 70 12.49 -33.43 -8.95
N ALA A 71 13.74 -33.86 -8.84
CA ALA A 71 14.54 -34.22 -10.00
C ALA A 71 15.34 -35.49 -9.66
N GLY A 72 14.85 -36.61 -10.22
CA GLY A 72 15.59 -37.84 -10.54
C GLY A 72 16.46 -38.47 -9.47
#